data_AF-A0A067SSQ0-F1
#
_entry.id   AF-A0A067SSQ0-F1
#
_cell.length_a   1.000
_cell.length_b   1.000
_cell.length_c   1.000
_cell.angle_alpha   90.00
_cell.angle_beta   90.00
_cell.angle_gamma   90.00
#
_symmetry.space_group_name_H-M   'P 1'
#
loop_
_entity.id
_entity.type
_entity.pdbx_description
1 polymer ?
#
loop_
_entity_poly.entity_id
_entity_poly.type
_entity_poly.pdbx_seq_one_letter_code
_entity_poly.pdbx_strand_id
1 'polypeptide(L)'
;MARAYPNNPGPIVDSQKAEERIKELEDTNQQNLEKLQAMENRYTQLQRLLDQRTVELRDAKRYMKQPDEHPGSMILKKLEGVNSEIFNTATSLNDLLERSEKSNLDETIMQKLFLDNCREAAMQAVGELLYSVNCQIDDAAILRDAIVPEESMPLQLALQCVLIKWAVKVVGAAGTFPGDDGGLKRVYEMVRSREEKSVSSQWRVIAYGATNHLEESSIDTVVCEIMSVLCISGLSTKQPGYLQAAEKVHRRVKNIEKMLLSLKAAIHEGITSSDMEVVSMDSGAAYDPQTMVDRYSTGPNFSAPGLGNSEDQVLCTVGMGLRKTTMERVAQKTFQQDSELIKLPEVVLVTILRDFKLPTEAGYDEYMYNQSDDCRD
;
A
#
# COMPACT_ATOMS: atom_id res chain seq x y z
N MET A 1 120.72 -32.66 3.89
CA MET A 1 119.50 -33.46 4.07
C MET A 1 119.09 -33.33 5.53
N ALA A 2 118.28 -32.34 5.94
CA ALA A 2 116.84 -32.16 5.72
C ALA A 2 115.98 -33.23 6.40
N ARG A 3 115.37 -32.88 7.54
CA ARG A 3 113.92 -32.94 7.78
C ARG A 3 113.58 -32.40 9.17
N ALA A 4 112.97 -31.21 9.19
CA ALA A 4 112.29 -30.67 10.34
C ALA A 4 110.93 -31.38 10.49
N TYR A 5 110.60 -31.82 11.71
CA TYR A 5 109.29 -32.35 12.06
C TYR A 5 108.31 -31.20 12.26
N PRO A 6 107.11 -31.24 11.65
CA PRO A 6 106.08 -30.25 11.93
C PRO A 6 105.47 -30.51 13.31
N ASN A 7 105.42 -29.45 14.13
CA ASN A 7 104.62 -29.40 15.35
C ASN A 7 103.15 -29.64 14.99
N ASN A 8 102.60 -30.75 15.49
CA ASN A 8 101.19 -31.09 15.39
C ASN A 8 100.43 -30.35 16.51
N PRO A 9 99.53 -29.39 16.22
CA PRO A 9 98.68 -28.81 17.25
C PRO A 9 97.65 -29.86 17.69
N GLY A 10 97.67 -30.18 18.99
CA GLY A 10 96.85 -31.21 19.60
C GLY A 10 95.35 -30.87 19.81
N PRO A 11 94.59 -31.80 20.41
CA PRO A 11 93.12 -31.91 20.42
C PRO A 11 92.34 -30.81 21.19
N ILE A 12 93.01 -29.76 21.67
CA ILE A 12 92.42 -28.68 22.46
C ILE A 12 91.71 -27.64 21.56
N VAL A 13 92.21 -27.45 20.33
CA VAL A 13 91.65 -26.49 19.35
C VAL A 13 90.34 -27.00 18.75
N ASP A 14 90.18 -28.32 18.61
CA ASP A 14 88.93 -28.93 18.13
C ASP A 14 87.84 -28.97 19.21
N SER A 15 88.21 -29.03 20.49
CA SER A 15 87.28 -28.95 21.62
C SER A 15 86.65 -27.56 21.77
N GLN A 16 87.45 -26.49 21.63
CA GLN A 16 86.94 -25.11 21.69
C GLN A 16 86.00 -24.78 20.53
N LYS A 17 86.33 -25.24 19.32
CA LYS A 17 85.42 -25.10 18.15
C LYS A 17 84.13 -25.87 18.32
N ALA A 18 84.17 -27.05 18.95
CA ALA A 18 82.97 -27.83 19.23
C ALA A 18 82.07 -27.15 20.27
N GLU A 19 82.65 -26.57 21.33
CA GLU A 19 81.91 -25.81 22.35
C GLU A 19 81.26 -24.54 21.79
N GLU A 20 81.99 -23.78 20.96
CA GLU A 20 81.43 -22.62 20.24
C GLU A 20 80.26 -23.02 19.34
N ARG A 21 80.38 -24.17 18.64
CA ARG A 21 79.32 -24.68 17.77
C ARG A 21 78.08 -25.14 18.55
N ILE A 22 78.26 -25.75 19.72
CA ILE A 22 77.16 -26.15 20.60
C ILE A 22 76.42 -24.91 21.09
N LYS A 23 77.14 -23.90 21.54
CA LYS A 23 76.54 -22.64 22.00
C LYS A 23 75.78 -21.91 20.89
N GLU A 24 76.32 -21.88 19.68
CA GLU A 24 75.68 -21.30 18.50
C GLU A 24 74.39 -22.05 18.12
N LEU A 25 74.39 -23.38 18.25
CA LEU A 25 73.21 -24.23 18.03
C LEU A 25 72.16 -24.04 19.13
N GLU A 26 72.56 -23.90 20.38
CA GLU A 26 71.66 -23.61 21.51
C GLU A 26 70.96 -22.26 21.34
N ASP A 27 71.70 -21.20 20.99
CA ASP A 27 71.15 -19.88 20.70
C ASP A 27 70.18 -19.93 19.50
N THR A 28 70.52 -20.69 18.47
CA THR A 28 69.65 -20.87 17.29
C THR A 28 68.38 -21.64 17.64
N ASN A 29 68.47 -22.69 18.46
CA ASN A 29 67.32 -23.45 18.92
C ASN A 29 66.41 -22.60 19.80
N GLN A 30 66.98 -21.80 20.70
CA GLN A 30 66.23 -20.88 21.55
C GLN A 30 65.47 -19.85 20.69
N GLN A 31 66.13 -19.22 19.72
CA GLN A 31 65.48 -18.29 18.79
C GLN A 31 64.38 -18.96 17.96
N ASN A 32 64.58 -20.21 17.53
CA ASN A 32 63.57 -20.95 16.78
C ASN A 32 62.36 -21.29 17.65
N LEU A 33 62.58 -21.63 18.92
CA LEU A 33 61.50 -21.91 19.89
C LEU A 33 60.65 -20.66 20.13
N GLU A 34 61.28 -19.51 20.33
CA GLU A 34 60.60 -18.22 20.49
C GLU A 34 59.80 -17.83 19.25
N LYS A 35 60.36 -18.05 18.06
CA LYS A 35 59.63 -17.84 16.78
C LYS A 35 58.44 -18.78 16.65
N LEU A 36 58.58 -20.04 17.02
CA LEU A 36 57.51 -21.04 17.01
C LEU A 36 56.37 -20.62 17.94
N GLN A 37 56.70 -20.24 19.17
CA GLN A 37 55.73 -19.78 20.16
C GLN A 37 55.02 -18.49 19.72
N ALA A 38 55.76 -17.54 19.12
CA ALA A 38 55.18 -16.33 18.57
C ALA A 38 54.23 -16.61 17.38
N MET A 39 54.61 -17.56 16.51
CA MET A 39 53.76 -17.99 15.39
C MET A 39 52.51 -18.73 15.85
N GLU A 40 52.62 -19.60 16.85
CA GLU A 40 51.50 -20.33 17.44
C GLU A 40 50.50 -19.39 18.13
N ASN A 41 51.01 -18.38 18.86
CA ASN A 41 50.18 -17.33 19.44
C ASN A 41 49.43 -16.52 18.36
N ARG A 42 50.12 -16.13 17.27
CA ARG A 42 49.49 -15.43 16.14
C ARG A 42 48.44 -16.28 15.45
N TYR A 43 48.73 -17.56 15.21
CA TYR A 43 47.79 -18.49 14.61
C TYR A 43 46.51 -18.60 15.45
N THR A 44 46.67 -18.78 16.77
CA THR A 44 45.54 -18.86 17.70
C THR A 44 44.70 -17.59 17.72
N GLN A 45 45.35 -16.42 17.65
CA GLN A 45 44.66 -15.13 17.59
C GLN A 45 43.89 -14.95 16.26
N LEU A 46 44.49 -15.35 15.14
CA LEU A 46 43.85 -15.31 13.82
C LEU A 46 42.64 -16.25 13.78
N GLN A 47 42.76 -17.45 14.35
CA GLN A 47 41.69 -18.44 14.45
C GLN A 47 40.49 -17.85 15.21
N ARG A 48 40.72 -17.22 16.37
CA ARG A 48 39.66 -16.57 17.16
C ARG A 48 38.96 -15.45 16.39
N LEU A 49 39.71 -14.63 15.66
CA LEU A 49 39.14 -13.57 14.83
C LEU A 49 38.29 -14.14 13.69
N LEU A 50 38.75 -15.21 13.05
CA LEU A 50 37.99 -15.91 12.01
C LEU A 50 36.71 -16.52 12.56
N ASP A 51 36.77 -17.16 13.73
CA ASP A 51 35.59 -17.74 14.38
C ASP A 51 34.58 -16.65 14.73
N GLN A 52 35.04 -15.55 15.33
CA GLN A 52 34.20 -14.40 15.65
C GLN A 52 33.52 -13.82 14.40
N ARG A 53 34.29 -13.57 13.33
CA ARG A 53 33.75 -13.07 12.06
C ARG A 53 32.77 -14.05 11.43
N THR A 54 33.00 -15.35 11.57
CA THR A 54 32.12 -16.38 11.05
C THR A 54 30.78 -16.39 11.79
N VAL A 55 30.79 -16.19 13.11
CA VAL A 55 29.58 -16.06 13.91
C VAL A 55 28.83 -14.77 13.54
N GLU A 56 29.52 -13.62 13.51
CA GLU A 56 28.92 -12.33 13.13
C GLU A 56 28.27 -12.39 11.74
N LEU A 57 28.95 -13.00 10.75
CA LEU A 57 28.40 -13.16 9.40
C LEU A 57 27.20 -14.11 9.37
N ARG A 58 27.19 -15.14 10.21
CA ARG A 58 26.05 -16.07 10.31
C ARG A 58 24.84 -15.37 10.91
N ASP A 59 25.04 -14.59 11.96
CA ASP A 59 23.99 -13.84 12.63
C ASP A 59 23.43 -12.74 11.73
N ALA A 60 24.31 -12.00 11.03
CA ALA A 60 23.91 -11.03 10.02
C ALA A 60 23.10 -11.68 8.88
N LYS A 61 23.53 -12.85 8.38
CA LYS A 61 22.78 -13.61 7.37
C LYS A 61 21.43 -14.10 7.88
N ARG A 62 21.34 -14.48 9.15
CA ARG A 62 20.09 -14.94 9.77
C ARG A 62 19.11 -13.78 9.96
N TYR A 63 19.59 -12.62 10.36
CA TYR A 63 18.79 -11.39 10.46
C TYR A 63 18.24 -10.98 9.09
N MET A 64 19.09 -10.99 8.05
CA MET A 64 18.67 -10.68 6.67
C MET A 64 17.69 -11.69 6.06
N LYS A 65 17.65 -12.92 6.56
CA LYS A 65 16.76 -13.99 6.07
C LYS A 65 15.63 -14.28 7.05
N GLN A 66 15.20 -13.30 7.84
CA GLN A 66 14.04 -13.49 8.69
C GLN A 66 12.83 -13.84 7.81
N PRO A 67 12.12 -14.95 8.13
CA PRO A 67 10.88 -15.29 7.44
C PRO A 67 9.83 -14.21 7.68
N ASP A 68 8.87 -14.10 6.77
CA ASP A 68 7.72 -13.22 6.97
C ASP A 68 7.03 -13.54 8.30
N GLU A 69 6.69 -12.50 9.05
CA GLU A 69 5.86 -12.63 10.25
C GLU A 69 4.45 -13.11 9.86
N HIS A 70 4.05 -12.82 8.63
CA HIS A 70 2.71 -13.05 8.13
C HIS A 70 2.74 -13.78 6.78
N PRO A 71 2.13 -14.98 6.67
CA PRO A 71 1.99 -15.62 5.37
C PRO A 71 1.07 -14.78 4.48
N GLY A 72 1.35 -14.73 3.16
CA GLY A 72 0.57 -13.95 2.20
C GLY A 72 -0.94 -14.28 2.20
N SER A 73 -1.31 -15.52 2.54
CA SER A 73 -2.71 -15.93 2.71
C SER A 73 -3.42 -15.21 3.87
N MET A 74 -2.70 -14.80 4.91
CA MET A 74 -3.28 -14.00 6.00
C MET A 74 -3.55 -12.56 5.55
N ILE A 75 -2.69 -12.00 4.71
CA ILE A 75 -2.85 -10.65 4.15
C ILE A 75 -4.04 -10.62 3.21
N LEU A 76 -4.18 -11.63 2.36
CA LEU A 76 -5.36 -11.82 1.52
C LEU A 76 -6.65 -11.85 2.35
N LYS A 77 -6.68 -12.64 3.44
CA LYS A 77 -7.84 -12.69 4.35
C LYS A 77 -8.14 -11.35 5.01
N LYS A 78 -7.11 -10.59 5.42
CA LYS A 78 -7.28 -9.24 5.96
C LYS A 78 -7.89 -8.30 4.92
N LEU A 79 -7.39 -8.34 3.68
CA LEU A 79 -7.90 -7.55 2.56
C LEU A 79 -9.36 -7.90 2.23
N GLU A 80 -9.71 -9.19 2.15
CA GLU A 80 -11.08 -9.65 1.94
C GLU A 80 -12.01 -9.23 3.07
N GLY A 81 -11.53 -9.26 4.31
CA GLY A 81 -12.26 -8.74 5.46
C GLY A 81 -12.55 -7.24 5.32
N VAL A 82 -11.57 -6.45 4.89
CA VAL A 82 -11.76 -5.01 4.64
C VAL A 82 -12.76 -4.77 3.50
N ASN A 83 -12.62 -5.46 2.36
CA ASN A 83 -13.56 -5.33 1.24
C ASN A 83 -15.01 -5.65 1.69
N SER A 84 -15.18 -6.70 2.49
CA SER A 84 -16.49 -7.09 3.04
C SER A 84 -17.06 -6.03 3.98
N GLU A 85 -16.23 -5.45 4.86
CA GLU A 85 -16.68 -4.39 5.78
C GLU A 85 -17.01 -3.08 5.03
N ILE A 86 -16.28 -2.74 3.97
CA ILE A 86 -16.59 -1.61 3.09
C ILE A 86 -17.96 -1.82 2.43
N PHE A 87 -18.20 -3.00 1.85
CA PHE A 87 -19.49 -3.34 1.25
C PHE A 87 -20.64 -3.23 2.27
N ASN A 88 -20.49 -3.86 3.43
CA ASN A 88 -21.48 -3.85 4.51
C ASN A 88 -21.74 -2.43 5.04
N THR A 89 -20.69 -1.61 5.12
CA THR A 89 -20.80 -0.21 5.53
C THR A 89 -21.58 0.58 4.50
N ALA A 90 -21.27 0.46 3.21
CA ALA A 90 -22.01 1.13 2.15
C ALA A 90 -23.50 0.75 2.15
N THR A 91 -23.85 -0.53 2.31
CA THR A 91 -25.24 -0.97 2.47
C THR A 91 -25.89 -0.34 3.70
N SER A 92 -25.22 -0.39 4.86
CA SER A 92 -25.75 0.19 6.10
C SER A 92 -25.95 1.71 6.02
N LEU A 93 -25.14 2.42 5.23
CA LEU A 93 -25.25 3.86 5.03
C LEU A 93 -26.37 4.20 4.03
N ASN A 94 -26.59 3.36 3.03
CA ASN A 94 -27.78 3.44 2.18
C ASN A 94 -29.07 3.27 3.02
N ASP A 95 -29.15 2.22 3.86
CA ASP A 95 -30.30 2.00 4.77
C ASP A 95 -30.49 3.18 5.74
N LEU A 96 -29.40 3.81 6.15
CA LEU A 96 -29.43 5.00 7.00
C LEU A 96 -30.09 6.16 6.26
N LEU A 97 -29.73 6.40 5.00
CA LEU A 97 -30.34 7.43 4.19
C LEU A 97 -31.84 7.18 4.00
N GLU A 98 -32.25 5.95 3.68
CA GLU A 98 -33.65 5.55 3.49
C GLU A 98 -34.53 5.88 4.70
N ARG A 99 -33.99 5.69 5.91
CA ARG A 99 -34.71 5.95 7.18
C ARG A 99 -34.62 7.38 7.69
N SER A 100 -33.79 8.22 7.05
CA SER A 100 -33.54 9.59 7.49
C SER A 100 -34.52 10.58 6.87
N GLU A 101 -34.70 11.74 7.52
CA GLU A 101 -35.45 12.86 6.95
C GLU A 101 -34.80 13.31 5.65
N LYS A 102 -35.63 13.55 4.64
CA LYS A 102 -35.19 14.02 3.33
C LYS A 102 -35.19 15.54 3.28
N SER A 103 -34.18 16.10 2.63
CA SER A 103 -34.11 17.53 2.37
C SER A 103 -35.30 17.95 1.49
N ASN A 104 -35.92 19.08 1.80
CA ASN A 104 -36.99 19.66 1.00
C ASN A 104 -36.50 20.92 0.26
N LEU A 105 -37.35 21.48 -0.60
CA LEU A 105 -37.00 22.66 -1.40
C LEU A 105 -36.60 23.86 -0.53
N ASP A 106 -37.38 24.15 0.52
CA ASP A 106 -37.09 25.25 1.44
C ASP A 106 -35.73 25.12 2.10
N GLU A 107 -35.40 23.91 2.57
CA GLU A 107 -34.10 23.60 3.16
C GLU A 107 -32.97 23.74 2.15
N THR A 108 -33.17 23.26 0.92
CA THR A 108 -32.18 23.36 -0.16
C THR A 108 -31.86 24.81 -0.51
N ILE A 109 -32.88 25.67 -0.53
CA ILE A 109 -32.72 27.11 -0.73
C ILE A 109 -32.01 27.76 0.47
N MET A 110 -32.43 27.43 1.70
CA MET A 110 -31.86 28.02 2.91
C MET A 110 -30.41 27.60 3.17
N GLN A 111 -30.04 26.37 2.81
CA GLN A 111 -28.71 25.78 3.03
C GLN A 111 -27.83 25.77 1.78
N LYS A 112 -28.15 26.61 0.79
CA LYS A 112 -27.48 26.63 -0.52
C LYS A 112 -25.95 26.60 -0.44
N LEU A 113 -25.34 27.49 0.36
CA LEU A 113 -23.86 27.55 0.47
C LEU A 113 -23.26 26.25 1.03
N PHE A 114 -23.92 25.63 2.01
CA PHE A 114 -23.47 24.36 2.57
C PHE A 114 -23.59 23.23 1.55
N LEU A 115 -24.72 23.18 0.82
CA LEU A 115 -24.95 22.19 -0.21
C LEU A 115 -24.03 22.36 -1.42
N ASP A 116 -23.68 23.58 -1.80
CA ASP A 116 -22.71 23.86 -2.86
C ASP A 116 -21.32 23.27 -2.50
N ASN A 117 -20.89 23.41 -1.24
CA ASN A 117 -19.68 22.75 -0.75
C ASN A 117 -19.80 21.22 -0.79
N CYS A 118 -20.97 20.67 -0.44
CA CYS A 118 -21.23 19.23 -0.52
C CYS A 118 -21.16 18.73 -1.98
N ARG A 119 -21.62 19.53 -2.95
CA ARG A 119 -21.54 19.18 -4.38
C ARG A 119 -20.10 19.07 -4.83
N GLU A 120 -19.29 20.08 -4.54
CA GLU A 120 -17.88 20.08 -4.92
C GLU A 120 -17.16 18.89 -4.30
N ALA A 121 -17.34 18.67 -2.99
CA ALA A 121 -16.74 17.56 -2.27
C ALA A 121 -17.19 16.20 -2.82
N ALA A 122 -18.51 16.01 -3.04
CA ALA A 122 -19.03 14.76 -3.58
C ALA A 122 -18.53 14.50 -5.02
N MET A 123 -18.56 15.52 -5.89
CA MET A 123 -18.07 15.43 -7.27
C MET A 123 -16.60 15.01 -7.30
N GLN A 124 -15.75 15.63 -6.46
CA GLN A 124 -14.34 15.25 -6.35
C GLN A 124 -14.16 13.81 -5.82
N ALA A 125 -14.98 13.41 -4.84
CA ALA A 125 -14.87 12.10 -4.21
C ALA A 125 -15.30 10.95 -5.14
N VAL A 126 -16.43 11.08 -5.84
CA VAL A 126 -17.03 9.97 -6.61
C VAL A 126 -16.86 10.08 -8.12
N GLY A 127 -16.58 11.27 -8.65
CA GLY A 127 -16.50 11.55 -10.09
C GLY A 127 -17.86 11.87 -10.73
N GLU A 128 -17.82 12.38 -11.96
CA GLU A 128 -18.99 12.95 -12.67
C GLU A 128 -20.16 11.97 -12.83
N LEU A 129 -19.88 10.75 -13.29
CA LEU A 129 -20.94 9.77 -13.58
C LEU A 129 -21.70 9.36 -12.30
N LEU A 130 -20.98 8.99 -11.24
CA LEU A 130 -21.61 8.63 -9.96
C LEU A 130 -22.28 9.84 -9.29
N TYR A 131 -21.73 11.04 -9.43
CA TYR A 131 -22.39 12.26 -8.95
C TYR A 131 -23.74 12.46 -9.66
N SER A 132 -23.75 12.41 -11.01
CA SER A 132 -24.94 12.73 -11.81
C SER A 132 -26.14 11.83 -11.52
N VAL A 133 -25.90 10.53 -11.31
CA VAL A 133 -26.97 9.55 -11.02
C VAL A 133 -27.46 9.65 -9.58
N ASN A 134 -26.62 10.07 -8.64
CA ASN A 134 -26.98 10.17 -7.22
C ASN A 134 -27.51 11.56 -6.82
N CYS A 135 -27.22 12.61 -7.58
CA CYS A 135 -27.62 13.97 -7.19
C CYS A 135 -29.14 14.16 -7.27
N GLN A 136 -29.73 14.59 -6.15
CA GLN A 136 -31.16 14.87 -5.97
C GLN A 136 -31.46 16.34 -5.69
N ILE A 137 -30.43 17.15 -5.43
CA ILE A 137 -30.59 18.53 -4.95
C ILE A 137 -30.33 19.60 -6.03
N ASP A 138 -29.89 19.24 -7.24
CA ASP A 138 -29.85 20.15 -8.41
C ASP A 138 -31.27 20.64 -8.80
N ASP A 139 -31.44 21.43 -9.88
CA ASP A 139 -32.72 21.99 -10.37
C ASP A 139 -33.89 20.98 -10.42
N ALA A 140 -33.58 19.69 -10.34
CA ALA A 140 -34.45 18.58 -10.03
C ALA A 140 -35.25 18.63 -8.69
N ALA A 141 -34.89 19.48 -7.71
CA ALA A 141 -35.62 19.58 -6.44
C ALA A 141 -37.05 20.16 -6.57
N ILE A 142 -37.36 20.81 -7.71
CA ILE A 142 -38.67 21.42 -7.97
C ILE A 142 -39.69 20.41 -8.52
N LEU A 143 -39.24 19.28 -9.08
CA LEU A 143 -40.08 18.35 -9.86
C LEU A 143 -39.95 16.87 -9.46
N ARG A 144 -39.08 16.52 -8.50
CA ARG A 144 -39.03 15.16 -7.97
C ARG A 144 -40.01 15.02 -6.81
N ASP A 145 -40.98 14.12 -6.95
CA ASP A 145 -41.47 13.39 -5.77
C ASP A 145 -40.25 12.81 -5.05
N ALA A 146 -40.29 12.68 -3.72
CA ALA A 146 -39.23 12.06 -2.95
C ALA A 146 -39.04 10.60 -3.40
N ILE A 147 -38.31 10.40 -4.50
CA ILE A 147 -37.93 9.09 -5.01
C ILE A 147 -36.95 8.58 -3.96
N VAL A 148 -37.51 7.80 -3.03
CA VAL A 148 -36.80 6.69 -2.44
C VAL A 148 -36.08 6.02 -3.61
N PRO A 149 -34.74 5.85 -3.59
CA PRO A 149 -34.11 5.07 -4.63
C PRO A 149 -34.80 3.71 -4.59
N GLU A 150 -35.72 3.44 -5.51
CA GLU A 150 -36.24 2.09 -5.70
C GLU A 150 -35.08 1.14 -6.06
N GLU A 151 -33.93 1.72 -6.42
CA GLU A 151 -32.69 1.06 -6.73
C GLU A 151 -31.54 1.64 -5.88
N SER A 152 -31.28 1.02 -4.72
CA SER A 152 -30.21 1.30 -3.73
C SER A 152 -28.77 1.31 -4.32
N MET A 153 -28.59 0.74 -5.50
CA MET A 153 -27.26 0.39 -6.03
C MET A 153 -26.36 1.59 -6.34
N PRO A 154 -26.78 2.68 -7.03
CA PRO A 154 -25.88 3.77 -7.39
C PRO A 154 -25.29 4.48 -6.18
N LEU A 155 -26.08 4.64 -5.11
CA LEU A 155 -25.60 5.23 -3.87
C LEU A 155 -24.63 4.28 -3.17
N GLN A 156 -24.95 2.99 -3.12
CA GLN A 156 -24.05 1.99 -2.56
C GLN A 156 -22.70 1.95 -3.32
N LEU A 157 -22.70 2.11 -4.64
CA LEU A 157 -21.49 2.20 -5.46
C LEU A 157 -20.69 3.48 -5.17
N ALA A 158 -21.35 4.62 -5.04
CA ALA A 158 -20.73 5.89 -4.67
C ALA A 158 -20.02 5.79 -3.31
N LEU A 159 -20.70 5.23 -2.31
CA LEU A 159 -20.16 5.05 -0.97
C LEU A 159 -18.96 4.07 -0.94
N GLN A 160 -19.03 2.96 -1.68
CA GLN A 160 -17.89 2.04 -1.82
C GLN A 160 -16.71 2.70 -2.52
N CYS A 161 -16.95 3.51 -3.55
CA CYS A 161 -15.92 4.25 -4.27
C CYS A 161 -15.12 5.16 -3.32
N VAL A 162 -15.81 5.96 -2.50
CA VAL A 162 -15.19 6.84 -1.49
C VAL A 162 -14.35 6.02 -0.50
N LEU A 163 -14.95 4.97 0.07
CA LEU A 163 -14.29 4.13 1.08
C LEU A 163 -13.06 3.39 0.53
N ILE A 164 -13.09 2.93 -0.72
CA ILE A 164 -11.95 2.26 -1.36
C ILE A 164 -10.83 3.24 -1.68
N LYS A 165 -11.13 4.41 -2.24
CA LYS A 165 -10.12 5.45 -2.48
C LYS A 165 -9.42 5.83 -1.19
N TRP A 166 -10.19 6.03 -0.12
CA TRP A 166 -9.66 6.29 1.21
C TRP A 166 -8.82 5.11 1.74
N ALA A 167 -9.31 3.87 1.62
CA ALA A 167 -8.60 2.67 2.06
C ALA A 167 -7.24 2.50 1.39
N VAL A 168 -7.16 2.71 0.06
CA VAL A 168 -5.91 2.66 -0.70
C VAL A 168 -4.94 3.74 -0.23
N LYS A 169 -5.44 4.96 0.04
CA LYS A 169 -4.63 6.05 0.60
C LYS A 169 -4.10 5.73 2.00
N VAL A 170 -4.93 5.16 2.88
CA VAL A 170 -4.52 4.78 4.25
C VAL A 170 -3.47 3.69 4.22
N VAL A 171 -3.68 2.62 3.44
CA VAL A 171 -2.70 1.52 3.36
C VAL A 171 -1.40 1.97 2.69
N GLY A 172 -1.51 2.79 1.64
CA GLY A 172 -0.36 3.30 0.90
C GLY A 172 0.33 2.25 0.02
N ALA A 173 1.08 2.72 -0.97
CA ALA A 173 1.87 1.88 -1.85
C ALA A 173 3.19 1.45 -1.17
N ALA A 174 3.87 0.45 -1.72
CA ALA A 174 5.19 0.08 -1.22
C ALA A 174 6.15 1.29 -1.29
N GLY A 175 6.75 1.65 -0.15
CA GLY A 175 7.64 2.80 -0.07
C GLY A 175 6.96 4.14 0.19
N THR A 176 5.64 4.20 0.42
CA THR A 176 5.02 5.38 1.03
C THR A 176 5.19 5.31 2.55
N PHE A 177 5.72 6.37 3.15
CA PHE A 177 5.98 6.44 4.57
C PHE A 177 5.10 7.53 5.20
N PRO A 178 4.53 7.31 6.40
CA PRO A 178 3.76 8.35 7.09
C PRO A 178 4.55 9.65 7.26
N GLY A 179 3.92 10.79 6.93
CA GLY A 179 4.55 12.12 7.02
C GLY A 179 5.64 12.41 5.97
N ASP A 180 5.91 11.50 5.03
CA ASP A 180 6.88 11.72 3.95
C ASP A 180 6.27 12.51 2.79
N ASP A 181 6.97 13.54 2.33
CA ASP A 181 6.64 14.34 1.14
C ASP A 181 7.11 13.68 -0.18
N GLY A 182 7.49 12.39 -0.10
CA GLY A 182 8.05 11.59 -1.18
C GLY A 182 9.57 11.51 -1.18
N GLY A 183 10.27 12.19 -0.26
CA GLY A 183 11.72 12.06 -0.08
C GLY A 183 12.15 10.63 0.23
N LEU A 184 11.57 10.02 1.27
CA LEU A 184 11.86 8.64 1.67
C LEU A 184 11.40 7.63 0.62
N LYS A 185 10.28 7.89 -0.05
CA LYS A 185 9.84 7.05 -1.18
C LYS A 185 10.92 6.94 -2.26
N ARG A 186 11.50 8.07 -2.70
CA ARG A 186 12.59 8.07 -3.70
C ARG A 186 13.83 7.32 -3.20
N VAL A 187 14.18 7.48 -1.92
CA VAL A 187 15.31 6.74 -1.33
C VAL A 187 15.04 5.25 -1.33
N TYR A 188 13.84 4.83 -0.94
CA TYR A 188 13.44 3.43 -0.97
C TYR A 188 13.53 2.84 -2.37
N GLU A 189 13.00 3.53 -3.39
CA GLU A 189 13.08 3.09 -4.79
C GLU A 189 14.54 2.93 -5.25
N MET A 190 15.43 3.85 -4.87
CA MET A 190 16.86 3.72 -5.14
C MET A 190 17.48 2.51 -4.44
N VAL A 191 17.21 2.30 -3.15
CA VAL A 191 17.70 1.13 -2.39
C VAL A 191 17.20 -0.16 -3.04
N ARG A 192 15.91 -0.22 -3.35
CA ARG A 192 15.24 -1.36 -3.98
C ARG A 192 15.84 -1.72 -5.35
N SER A 193 16.32 -0.73 -6.11
CA SER A 193 16.94 -0.95 -7.42
C SER A 193 18.40 -1.41 -7.37
N ARG A 194 19.11 -1.18 -6.24
CA ARG A 194 20.56 -1.38 -6.12
C ARG A 194 20.95 -2.50 -5.19
N GLU A 195 20.13 -2.77 -4.19
CA GLU A 195 20.43 -3.70 -3.11
C GLU A 195 19.65 -5.00 -3.23
N GLU A 196 20.13 -6.03 -2.53
CA GLU A 196 19.37 -7.27 -2.41
C GLU A 196 18.07 -7.04 -1.64
N LYS A 197 17.05 -7.82 -1.98
CA LYS A 197 15.70 -7.70 -1.44
C LYS A 197 15.63 -7.67 0.09
N SER A 198 16.42 -8.51 0.75
CA SER A 198 16.50 -8.53 2.22
C SER A 198 16.92 -7.18 2.81
N VAL A 199 17.77 -6.43 2.10
CA VAL A 199 18.22 -5.10 2.52
C VAL A 199 17.10 -4.08 2.29
N SER A 200 16.50 -4.06 1.09
CA SER A 200 15.42 -3.11 0.79
C SER A 200 14.20 -3.31 1.68
N SER A 201 13.82 -4.56 1.95
CA SER A 201 12.70 -4.86 2.83
C SER A 201 13.00 -4.47 4.28
N GLN A 202 14.21 -4.73 4.79
CA GLN A 202 14.60 -4.27 6.13
C GLN A 202 14.61 -2.75 6.23
N TRP A 203 15.08 -2.06 5.18
CA TRP A 203 15.04 -0.61 5.12
C TRP A 203 13.60 -0.09 5.21
N ARG A 204 12.66 -0.70 4.47
CA ARG A 204 11.23 -0.36 4.56
C ARG A 204 10.71 -0.52 5.98
N VAL A 205 10.95 -1.67 6.63
CA VAL A 205 10.46 -1.93 8.00
C VAL A 205 11.00 -0.87 8.97
N ILE A 206 12.29 -0.56 8.90
CA ILE A 206 12.92 0.44 9.78
C ILE A 206 12.36 1.84 9.50
N ALA A 207 12.31 2.25 8.23
CA ALA A 207 11.82 3.56 7.83
C ALA A 207 10.36 3.74 8.26
N TYR A 208 9.53 2.73 7.98
CA TYR A 208 8.12 2.72 8.35
C TYR A 208 7.94 2.83 9.86
N GLY A 209 8.61 1.99 10.65
CA GLY A 209 8.57 2.05 12.12
C GLY A 209 9.06 3.38 12.69
N ALA A 210 10.07 4.00 12.06
CA ALA A 210 10.56 5.32 12.46
C ALA A 210 9.55 6.44 12.17
N THR A 211 8.78 6.33 11.09
CA THR A 211 7.81 7.34 10.65
C THR A 211 6.39 7.13 11.18
N ASN A 212 6.05 5.97 11.73
CA ASN A 212 4.68 5.60 12.08
C ASN A 212 3.96 6.62 13.01
N HIS A 213 4.70 7.30 13.87
CA HIS A 213 4.16 8.34 14.76
C HIS A 213 3.75 9.65 14.06
N LEU A 214 4.12 9.83 12.80
CA LEU A 214 3.76 10.97 11.95
C LEU A 214 2.46 10.71 11.17
N GLU A 215 1.80 9.57 11.37
CA GLU A 215 0.54 9.25 10.70
C GLU A 215 -0.59 10.13 11.24
N GLU A 216 -1.18 10.93 10.36
CA GLU A 216 -2.36 11.74 10.65
C GLU A 216 -3.63 10.95 10.30
N SER A 217 -4.61 10.96 11.20
CA SER A 217 -5.91 10.34 10.90
C SER A 217 -6.65 11.18 9.85
N SER A 218 -7.22 10.49 8.86
CA SER A 218 -8.01 11.08 7.79
C SER A 218 -9.50 10.75 7.91
N ILE A 219 -9.95 10.28 9.08
CA ILE A 219 -11.35 9.93 9.34
C ILE A 219 -12.27 11.12 9.04
N ASP A 220 -11.97 12.31 9.57
CA ASP A 220 -12.89 13.44 9.44
C ASP A 220 -13.05 13.88 7.97
N THR A 221 -11.99 13.76 7.17
CA THR A 221 -12.04 14.02 5.73
C THR A 221 -12.97 13.04 5.02
N VAL A 222 -12.79 11.73 5.21
CA VAL A 222 -13.64 10.73 4.53
C VAL A 222 -15.07 10.75 5.07
N VAL A 223 -15.28 11.07 6.34
CA VAL A 223 -16.63 11.29 6.90
C VAL A 223 -17.29 12.48 6.22
N CYS A 224 -16.57 13.59 6.00
CA CYS A 224 -17.07 14.75 5.27
C CYS A 224 -17.45 14.39 3.82
N GLU A 225 -16.61 13.63 3.12
CA GLU A 225 -16.89 13.15 1.75
C GLU A 225 -18.15 12.27 1.71
N ILE A 226 -18.27 11.30 2.63
CA ILE A 226 -19.45 10.43 2.73
C ILE A 226 -20.71 11.26 3.04
N MET A 227 -20.64 12.17 4.01
CA MET A 227 -21.77 13.02 4.36
C MET A 227 -22.17 13.93 3.19
N SER A 228 -21.21 14.43 2.42
CA SER A 228 -21.46 15.20 1.20
C SER A 228 -22.22 14.37 0.17
N VAL A 229 -21.82 13.11 -0.05
CA VAL A 229 -22.54 12.17 -0.93
C VAL A 229 -23.97 11.93 -0.43
N LEU A 230 -24.16 11.75 0.87
CA LEU A 230 -25.50 11.56 1.45
C LEU A 230 -26.37 12.82 1.31
N CYS A 231 -25.81 14.02 1.52
CA CYS A 231 -26.50 15.30 1.34
C CYS A 231 -26.96 15.51 -0.11
N ILE A 232 -26.07 15.28 -1.09
CA ILE A 232 -26.47 15.41 -2.50
C ILE A 232 -27.52 14.36 -2.89
N SER A 233 -27.53 13.21 -2.19
CA SER A 233 -28.52 12.14 -2.35
C SER A 233 -29.82 12.39 -1.56
N GLY A 234 -29.99 13.59 -1.00
CA GLY A 234 -31.24 14.03 -0.37
C GLY A 234 -31.30 13.91 1.15
N LEU A 235 -30.20 13.67 1.85
CA LEU A 235 -30.18 13.72 3.32
C LEU A 235 -30.49 15.14 3.82
N SER A 236 -31.43 15.27 4.77
CA SER A 236 -31.67 16.55 5.45
C SER A 236 -30.50 16.92 6.38
N THR A 237 -30.12 18.19 6.31
CA THR A 237 -29.17 18.91 7.16
C THR A 237 -29.78 19.39 8.48
N LYS A 238 -31.09 19.21 8.68
CA LYS A 238 -31.78 19.59 9.91
C LYS A 238 -31.27 18.80 11.12
N GLN A 239 -31.22 19.48 12.25
CA GLN A 239 -30.86 18.90 13.53
C GLN A 239 -32.08 18.33 14.27
N PRO A 240 -31.92 17.23 15.03
CA PRO A 240 -30.67 16.51 15.33
C PRO A 240 -30.30 15.39 14.33
N GLY A 241 -31.13 15.15 13.30
CA GLY A 241 -30.98 14.01 12.39
C GLY A 241 -29.62 13.97 11.69
N TYR A 242 -29.16 15.11 11.20
CA TYR A 242 -27.86 15.24 10.53
C TYR A 242 -26.68 14.84 11.42
N LEU A 243 -26.62 15.33 12.67
CA LEU A 243 -25.55 14.97 13.60
C LEU A 243 -25.57 13.47 13.95
N GLN A 244 -26.76 12.88 14.13
CA GLN A 244 -26.87 11.44 14.37
C GLN A 244 -26.41 10.60 13.18
N ALA A 245 -26.67 11.06 11.96
CA ALA A 245 -26.16 10.43 10.73
C ALA A 245 -24.63 10.50 10.70
N ALA A 246 -24.05 11.68 10.93
CA ALA A 246 -22.60 11.88 10.96
C ALA A 246 -21.90 11.02 12.02
N GLU A 247 -22.46 10.92 13.23
CA GLU A 247 -21.93 10.06 14.29
C GLU A 247 -21.94 8.56 13.90
N LYS A 248 -23.00 8.10 13.23
CA LYS A 248 -23.10 6.72 12.73
C LYS A 248 -22.08 6.45 11.63
N VAL A 249 -21.91 7.39 10.69
CA VAL A 249 -20.88 7.32 9.64
C VAL A 249 -19.49 7.26 10.26
N HIS A 250 -19.17 8.19 11.17
CA HIS A 250 -17.89 8.26 11.86
C HIS A 250 -17.56 6.94 12.58
N ARG A 251 -18.53 6.34 13.27
CA ARG A 251 -18.35 5.05 13.95
C ARG A 251 -18.01 3.92 12.97
N ARG A 252 -18.68 3.87 11.82
CA ARG A 252 -18.42 2.85 10.78
C ARG A 252 -17.04 3.02 10.16
N VAL A 253 -16.69 4.25 9.80
CA VAL A 253 -15.37 4.58 9.24
C VAL A 253 -14.25 4.21 10.22
N LYS A 254 -14.42 4.50 11.52
CA LYS A 254 -13.43 4.14 12.55
C LYS A 254 -13.19 2.64 12.67
N ASN A 255 -14.22 1.82 12.46
CA ASN A 255 -14.07 0.37 12.44
C ASN A 255 -13.23 -0.08 11.23
N ILE A 256 -13.47 0.51 10.06
CA ILE A 256 -12.68 0.24 8.85
C ILE A 256 -11.24 0.70 9.04
N GLU A 257 -11.00 1.90 9.62
CA GLU A 257 -9.65 2.41 9.89
C GLU A 257 -8.83 1.41 10.70
N LYS A 258 -9.41 0.85 11.77
CA LYS A 258 -8.74 -0.17 12.58
C LYS A 258 -8.33 -1.40 11.76
N MET A 259 -9.18 -1.84 10.83
CA MET A 259 -8.87 -2.97 9.94
C MET A 259 -7.78 -2.60 8.93
N LEU A 260 -7.84 -1.38 8.37
CA LEU A 260 -6.85 -0.85 7.44
C LEU A 260 -5.48 -0.70 8.09
N LEU A 261 -5.39 -0.17 9.30
CA LEU A 261 -4.12 -0.05 10.05
C LEU A 261 -3.52 -1.43 10.34
N SER A 262 -4.37 -2.43 10.66
CA SER A 262 -3.90 -3.81 10.83
C SER A 262 -3.41 -4.44 9.52
N LEU A 263 -4.07 -4.14 8.40
CA LEU A 263 -3.63 -4.58 7.07
C LEU A 263 -2.32 -3.88 6.65
N LYS A 264 -2.22 -2.58 6.90
CA LYS A 264 -1.06 -1.72 6.62
C LYS A 264 0.18 -2.21 7.35
N ALA A 265 0.09 -2.40 8.66
CA ALA A 265 1.18 -2.97 9.46
C ALA A 265 1.58 -4.35 8.93
N ALA A 266 0.60 -5.19 8.59
CA ALA A 266 0.89 -6.51 8.06
C ALA A 266 1.63 -6.47 6.70
N ILE A 267 1.35 -5.49 5.84
CA ILE A 267 1.98 -5.32 4.53
C ILE A 267 3.37 -4.69 4.63
N HIS A 268 3.52 -3.62 5.42
CA HIS A 268 4.75 -2.81 5.43
C HIS A 268 5.78 -3.29 6.44
N GLU A 269 5.35 -3.87 7.56
CA GLU A 269 6.21 -4.35 8.64
C GLU A 269 6.33 -5.89 8.63
N GLY A 270 5.22 -6.59 8.40
CA GLY A 270 5.13 -8.05 8.57
C GLY A 270 5.67 -8.89 7.41
N ILE A 271 5.94 -8.29 6.25
CA ILE A 271 6.52 -8.99 5.08
C ILE A 271 7.92 -8.47 4.80
N THR A 272 8.88 -9.39 4.72
CA THR A 272 10.26 -9.12 4.30
C THR A 272 10.63 -9.88 3.03
N SER A 273 9.84 -10.91 2.67
CA SER A 273 10.07 -11.76 1.51
C SER A 273 9.59 -11.15 0.20
N SER A 274 8.76 -10.11 0.21
CA SER A 274 8.18 -9.43 -0.95
C SER A 274 7.59 -8.08 -0.59
N ASP A 275 7.37 -7.26 -1.62
CA ASP A 275 6.59 -6.03 -1.46
C ASP A 275 5.17 -6.34 -1.88
N MET A 276 4.21 -6.09 -1.00
CA MET A 276 2.80 -6.16 -1.34
C MET A 276 2.21 -4.76 -1.32
N GLU A 277 1.19 -4.57 -2.14
CA GLU A 277 0.44 -3.32 -2.18
C GLU A 277 -1.00 -3.59 -2.60
N VAL A 278 -1.88 -2.75 -2.07
CA VAL A 278 -3.29 -2.77 -2.40
C VAL A 278 -3.48 -2.03 -3.72
N VAL A 279 -4.33 -2.57 -4.59
CA VAL A 279 -4.57 -2.01 -5.93
C VAL A 279 -6.04 -1.68 -6.11
N SER A 280 -6.30 -0.51 -6.70
CA SER A 280 -7.60 -0.10 -7.23
C SER A 280 -7.44 0.40 -8.67
N MET A 281 -8.55 0.42 -9.41
CA MET A 281 -8.64 1.01 -10.74
C MET A 281 -9.34 2.37 -10.68
N ASP A 282 -8.83 3.31 -11.46
CA ASP A 282 -9.41 4.64 -11.58
C ASP A 282 -10.70 4.62 -12.41
N SER A 283 -11.60 5.55 -12.10
CA SER A 283 -12.79 5.78 -12.92
C SER A 283 -12.37 6.24 -14.32
N GLY A 284 -13.04 5.72 -15.36
CA GLY A 284 -12.74 5.97 -16.77
C GLY A 284 -11.64 5.07 -17.37
N ALA A 285 -10.93 4.28 -16.55
CA ALA A 285 -9.94 3.32 -17.05
C ALA A 285 -10.59 2.28 -17.96
N ALA A 286 -9.89 1.83 -18.99
CA ALA A 286 -10.38 0.76 -19.87
C ALA A 286 -10.42 -0.58 -19.12
N TYR A 287 -11.52 -1.30 -19.26
CA TYR A 287 -11.66 -2.64 -18.69
C TYR A 287 -10.72 -3.64 -19.36
N ASP A 288 -10.04 -4.43 -18.55
CA ASP A 288 -9.16 -5.51 -18.98
C ASP A 288 -9.36 -6.73 -18.07
N PRO A 289 -9.95 -7.83 -18.58
CA PRO A 289 -10.22 -9.02 -17.78
C PRO A 289 -8.95 -9.72 -17.26
N GLN A 290 -7.76 -9.38 -17.76
CA GLN A 290 -6.50 -9.91 -17.24
C GLN A 290 -6.05 -9.21 -15.95
N THR A 291 -6.51 -7.98 -15.72
CA THR A 291 -6.05 -7.13 -14.61
C THR A 291 -7.16 -6.72 -13.65
N MET A 292 -8.42 -6.99 -13.97
CA MET A 292 -9.58 -6.66 -13.12
C MET A 292 -10.77 -7.62 -13.36
N VAL A 293 -11.67 -7.69 -12.39
CA VAL A 293 -12.90 -8.51 -12.43
C VAL A 293 -14.11 -7.60 -12.44
N ASP A 294 -14.97 -7.70 -13.44
CA ASP A 294 -16.27 -7.03 -13.41
C ASP A 294 -17.20 -7.78 -12.42
N ARG A 295 -17.56 -7.08 -11.34
CA ARG A 295 -18.37 -7.60 -10.24
C ARG A 295 -19.74 -8.09 -10.68
N TYR A 296 -20.30 -7.49 -11.73
CA TYR A 296 -21.67 -7.76 -12.18
C TYR A 296 -21.74 -8.47 -13.54
N SER A 297 -20.60 -8.95 -14.05
CA SER A 297 -20.56 -9.71 -15.29
C SER A 297 -21.48 -10.95 -15.22
N THR A 298 -22.51 -10.98 -16.07
CA THR A 298 -23.43 -12.12 -16.23
C THR A 298 -22.89 -13.09 -17.28
N GLY A 299 -21.82 -13.82 -16.94
CA GLY A 299 -21.34 -14.94 -17.76
C GLY A 299 -20.62 -14.57 -19.07
N PRO A 300 -20.18 -15.58 -19.85
CA PRO A 300 -19.13 -15.44 -20.85
C PRO A 300 -19.67 -14.93 -22.19
N ASN A 301 -20.28 -13.74 -22.21
CA ASN A 301 -20.42 -13.00 -23.45
C ASN A 301 -19.17 -12.13 -23.62
N PHE A 302 -18.11 -12.77 -24.14
CA PHE A 302 -16.92 -12.09 -24.61
C PHE A 302 -17.30 -11.16 -25.77
N SER A 303 -17.67 -9.92 -25.44
CA SER A 303 -17.45 -8.81 -26.36
C SER A 303 -15.95 -8.75 -26.61
N ALA A 304 -15.54 -8.97 -27.85
CA ALA A 304 -14.14 -9.02 -28.23
C ALA A 304 -13.39 -7.75 -27.76
N PRO A 305 -12.18 -7.87 -27.22
CA PRO A 305 -11.40 -6.70 -26.84
C PRO A 305 -11.00 -5.96 -28.13
N GLY A 306 -11.43 -4.70 -28.30
CA GLY A 306 -10.85 -3.88 -29.37
C GLY A 306 -11.69 -2.78 -30.03
N LEU A 307 -12.89 -2.45 -29.58
CA LEU A 307 -13.59 -1.26 -30.07
C LEU A 307 -13.95 -0.39 -28.88
N GLY A 308 -13.16 0.67 -28.68
CA GLY A 308 -13.27 1.62 -27.56
C GLY A 308 -14.58 2.39 -27.54
N ASN A 309 -15.66 1.71 -27.20
CA ASN A 309 -16.87 2.34 -26.71
C ASN A 309 -16.58 2.79 -25.27
N SER A 310 -17.08 3.96 -24.88
CA SER A 310 -17.04 4.49 -23.49
C SER A 310 -17.71 3.58 -22.45
N GLU A 311 -18.22 2.44 -22.89
CA GLU A 311 -19.07 1.52 -22.18
C GLU A 311 -18.26 0.42 -21.48
N ASP A 312 -17.09 0.04 -22.04
CA ASP A 312 -16.14 -0.87 -21.41
C ASP A 312 -15.18 -0.13 -20.45
N GLN A 313 -15.63 1.01 -19.91
CA GLN A 313 -14.87 1.80 -18.95
C GLN A 313 -15.28 1.43 -17.51
N VAL A 314 -14.29 1.45 -16.63
CA VAL A 314 -14.49 1.31 -15.19
C VAL A 314 -15.26 2.52 -14.67
N LEU A 315 -16.42 2.28 -14.08
CA LEU A 315 -17.15 3.28 -13.31
C LEU A 315 -16.42 3.56 -11.99
N CYS A 316 -16.21 2.52 -11.20
CA CYS A 316 -15.47 2.59 -9.93
C CYS A 316 -14.94 1.20 -9.54
N THR A 317 -14.00 1.20 -8.59
CA THR A 317 -13.56 -0.02 -7.91
C THR A 317 -14.47 -0.26 -6.69
N VAL A 318 -14.97 -1.49 -6.55
CA VAL A 318 -15.84 -1.94 -5.42
C VAL A 318 -15.20 -3.02 -4.56
N GLY A 319 -14.06 -3.57 -4.98
CA GLY A 319 -13.22 -4.43 -4.14
C GLY A 319 -11.76 -4.25 -4.50
N MET A 320 -10.92 -4.06 -3.48
CA MET A 320 -9.49 -3.87 -3.68
C MET A 320 -8.80 -5.18 -4.09
N GLY A 321 -7.80 -5.04 -4.97
CA GLY A 321 -6.88 -6.10 -5.36
C GLY A 321 -5.61 -6.10 -4.50
N LEU A 322 -4.79 -7.13 -4.69
CA LEU A 322 -3.48 -7.28 -4.03
C LEU A 322 -2.44 -7.60 -5.09
N ARG A 323 -1.41 -6.76 -5.18
CA ARG A 323 -0.24 -6.99 -6.01
C ARG A 323 0.95 -7.37 -5.14
N LYS A 324 1.68 -8.40 -5.56
CA LYS A 324 2.96 -8.78 -4.99
C LYS A 324 4.04 -8.48 -6.01
N THR A 325 5.10 -7.85 -5.55
CA THR A 325 6.25 -7.52 -6.35
C THR A 325 7.50 -8.14 -5.75
N THR A 326 8.29 -8.78 -6.60
CA THR A 326 9.56 -9.39 -6.26
C THR A 326 10.67 -8.85 -7.16
N MET A 327 11.82 -8.57 -6.57
CA MET A 327 13.02 -8.20 -7.31
C MET A 327 13.91 -9.42 -7.47
N GLU A 328 14.17 -9.82 -8.71
CA GLU A 328 15.07 -10.93 -9.05
C GLU A 328 16.39 -10.39 -9.62
N ARG A 329 17.52 -10.98 -9.20
CA ARG A 329 18.83 -10.57 -9.72
C ARG A 329 19.05 -11.20 -11.09
N VAL A 330 19.12 -10.36 -12.12
CA VAL A 330 19.37 -10.81 -13.51
C VAL A 330 20.85 -10.72 -13.87
N ALA A 331 21.58 -9.75 -13.31
CA ALA A 331 23.02 -9.58 -13.51
C ALA A 331 23.72 -8.99 -12.27
N GLN A 332 25.05 -8.82 -12.32
CA GLN A 332 25.79 -8.13 -11.24
C GLN A 332 25.24 -6.71 -11.06
N LYS A 333 24.57 -6.48 -9.93
CA LYS A 333 23.92 -5.21 -9.53
C LYS A 333 22.73 -4.76 -10.40
N THR A 334 22.14 -5.65 -11.19
CA THR A 334 20.90 -5.36 -11.92
C THR A 334 19.80 -6.28 -11.42
N PHE A 335 18.73 -5.67 -10.93
CA PHE A 335 17.54 -6.34 -10.45
C PHE A 335 16.38 -6.07 -11.41
N GLN A 336 15.63 -7.10 -11.78
CA GLN A 336 14.41 -7.00 -12.55
C GLN A 336 13.21 -7.16 -11.64
N GLN A 337 12.22 -6.30 -11.85
CA GLN A 337 10.95 -6.36 -11.15
C GLN A 337 10.05 -7.40 -11.81
N ASP A 338 9.58 -8.36 -11.03
CA ASP A 338 8.48 -9.25 -11.37
C ASP A 338 7.27 -8.90 -10.48
N SER A 339 6.10 -8.74 -11.09
CA SER A 339 4.89 -8.27 -10.43
C SER A 339 3.72 -9.17 -10.78
N GLU A 340 3.05 -9.68 -9.75
CA GLU A 340 1.94 -10.61 -9.85
C GLU A 340 0.72 -10.04 -9.10
N LEU A 341 -0.46 -10.07 -9.74
CA LEU A 341 -1.72 -9.78 -9.06
C LEU A 341 -2.22 -11.05 -8.36
N ILE A 342 -2.06 -11.11 -7.03
CA ILE A 342 -2.56 -12.21 -6.19
C ILE A 342 -4.09 -12.19 -6.12
N LYS A 343 -4.68 -10.99 -6.06
CA LYS A 343 -6.12 -10.76 -6.15
C LYS A 343 -6.38 -9.63 -7.13
N LEU A 344 -7.20 -9.89 -8.13
CA LEU A 344 -7.66 -8.86 -9.06
C LEU A 344 -8.61 -7.90 -8.33
N PRO A 345 -8.50 -6.58 -8.54
CA PRO A 345 -9.51 -5.63 -8.09
C PRO A 345 -10.86 -5.93 -8.75
N GLU A 346 -11.92 -5.82 -7.96
CA GLU A 346 -13.29 -5.94 -8.41
C GLU A 346 -13.79 -4.55 -8.80
N VAL A 347 -14.19 -4.41 -10.06
CA VAL A 347 -14.64 -3.16 -10.66
C VAL A 347 -16.09 -3.27 -11.10
N VAL A 348 -16.71 -2.12 -11.31
CA VAL A 348 -18.03 -1.99 -11.92
C VAL A 348 -17.87 -1.17 -13.18
N LEU A 349 -18.53 -1.57 -14.26
CA LEU A 349 -18.45 -0.87 -15.55
C LEU A 349 -19.54 0.19 -15.70
N VAL A 350 -19.28 1.18 -16.55
CA VAL A 350 -20.26 2.26 -16.87
C VAL A 350 -21.56 1.69 -17.44
N THR A 351 -21.52 0.52 -18.09
CA THR A 351 -22.72 -0.18 -18.59
C THR A 351 -23.79 -0.39 -17.53
N ILE A 352 -23.40 -0.58 -16.25
CA ILE A 352 -24.37 -0.80 -15.18
C ILE A 352 -25.33 0.39 -15.05
N LEU A 353 -24.87 1.61 -15.34
CA LEU A 353 -25.67 2.82 -15.22
C LEU A 353 -26.80 2.91 -16.25
N ARG A 354 -26.80 2.09 -17.31
CA ARG A 354 -27.89 2.11 -18.31
C ARG A 354 -29.21 1.61 -17.77
N ASP A 355 -29.15 0.70 -16.82
CA ASP A 355 -30.34 0.14 -16.19
C ASP A 355 -30.99 1.17 -15.26
N PHE A 356 -30.22 2.18 -14.84
CA PHE A 356 -30.69 3.28 -14.01
C PHE A 356 -31.10 4.44 -14.91
N LYS A 357 -32.35 4.89 -14.76
CA LYS A 357 -32.73 6.16 -15.35
C LYS A 357 -31.96 7.25 -14.65
N LEU A 358 -31.16 8.01 -15.41
CA LEU A 358 -30.83 9.37 -15.00
C LEU A 358 -32.15 10.03 -14.62
N PRO A 359 -32.23 10.75 -13.50
CA PRO A 359 -33.48 11.33 -13.06
C PRO A 359 -34.07 12.21 -14.17
N THR A 360 -34.97 11.65 -14.96
CA THR A 360 -35.48 12.29 -16.17
C THR A 360 -36.74 13.02 -15.77
N GLU A 361 -36.78 14.28 -16.15
CA GLU A 361 -37.75 15.25 -15.69
C GLU A 361 -39.16 14.89 -16.16
N ALA A 362 -40.07 14.60 -15.24
CA ALA A 362 -41.47 14.77 -15.53
C ALA A 362 -41.77 16.29 -15.45
N GLY A 363 -41.92 16.94 -16.61
CA GLY A 363 -42.41 18.33 -16.69
C GLY A 363 -41.38 19.43 -16.97
N TYR A 364 -40.10 19.12 -17.21
CA TYR A 364 -39.12 20.16 -17.60
C TYR A 364 -39.39 20.72 -18.99
N ASP A 365 -39.72 19.86 -19.95
CA ASP A 365 -40.15 20.32 -21.29
C ASP A 365 -41.38 21.22 -21.19
N GLU A 366 -42.30 20.94 -20.28
CA GLU A 366 -43.55 21.70 -20.06
C GLU A 366 -43.28 23.03 -19.33
N TYR A 367 -42.36 23.05 -18.35
CA TYR A 367 -41.92 24.26 -17.66
C TYR A 367 -41.12 25.20 -18.57
N MET A 368 -40.20 24.67 -19.38
CA MET A 368 -39.44 25.44 -20.37
C MET A 368 -40.35 25.99 -21.48
N TYR A 369 -41.38 25.23 -21.88
CA TYR A 369 -42.41 25.73 -22.80
C TYR A 369 -43.17 26.92 -22.18
N ASN A 370 -43.62 26.78 -20.93
CA ASN A 370 -44.41 27.81 -20.26
C ASN A 370 -43.62 29.09 -19.95
N GLN A 371 -42.31 28.99 -19.63
CA GLN A 371 -41.46 30.18 -19.49
C GLN A 371 -41.18 30.90 -20.82
N SER A 372 -41.19 30.17 -21.94
CA SER A 372 -40.96 30.77 -23.27
C SER A 372 -42.17 31.54 -23.81
N ASP A 373 -43.37 31.24 -23.31
CA ASP A 373 -44.60 31.97 -23.63
C ASP A 373 -44.81 33.20 -22.72
N ASP A 374 -44.37 33.16 -21.46
CA ASP A 374 -44.42 34.33 -20.54
C ASP A 374 -43.43 35.46 -20.92
N CYS A 375 -42.49 35.21 -21.85
CA CYS A 375 -41.59 36.23 -22.40
C CYS A 375 -42.10 36.86 -23.71
N ARG A 376 -43.35 36.57 -24.12
CA ARG A 376 -43.95 37.08 -25.36
C ARG A 376 -45.09 38.09 -25.17
N ASP A 377 -45.36 38.51 -23.93
CA ASP A 377 -46.31 39.61 -23.64
C ASP A 377 -45.62 40.93 -23.26
#